data_AF-A0A353S9N0-F1
#
_entry.id   AF-A0A353S9N0-F1
#
_cell.length_a   1.000
_cell.length_b   1.000
_cell.length_c   1.000
_cell.angle_alpha   90.00
_cell.angle_beta   90.00
_cell.angle_gamma   90.00
#
_symmetry.space_group_name_H-M   'P 1'
#
loop_
_entity.id
_entity.type
_entity.pdbx_description
1 polymer ?
#
loop_
_entity_poly.entity_id
_entity_poly.type
_entity_poly.pdbx_seq_one_letter_code
_entity_poly.pdbx_strand_id
1 'polypeptide(L)'
;MRKILFSLLFCICGALVSAQTAAKLSDIIYAERATYGQTCYIAAAAAGFIGDDASYEEAFSAMKERGFIRSKTATPDTPITMKHIASIFSLTWDVQESVMSVLTRQPRYQFRQLKAYGVIPAIFGPESAASGRDMLGVASKCASLFGGGDAL
;
A
#
# COMPACT_ATOMS: atom_id res chain seq x y z
N MET A 1 26.84 -13.17 -35.14
CA MET A 1 25.80 -14.02 -34.49
C MET A 1 25.79 -13.87 -32.97
N ARG A 2 26.92 -13.97 -32.25
CA ARG A 2 26.97 -13.82 -30.77
C ARG A 2 26.38 -12.51 -30.23
N LYS A 3 26.61 -11.38 -30.90
CA LYS A 3 26.07 -10.05 -30.51
C LYS A 3 24.55 -9.91 -30.70
N ILE A 4 23.98 -10.61 -31.70
CA ILE A 4 22.53 -10.63 -31.96
C ILE A 4 21.85 -11.47 -30.87
N LEU A 5 22.45 -12.59 -30.48
CA LEU A 5 21.95 -13.45 -29.40
C LEU A 5 21.89 -12.72 -28.05
N PHE A 6 22.93 -11.93 -27.71
CA PHE A 6 22.95 -11.10 -26.50
C PHE A 6 21.91 -9.98 -26.52
N SER A 7 21.69 -9.34 -27.68
CA SER A 7 20.68 -8.30 -27.83
C SER A 7 19.25 -8.86 -27.72
N LEU A 8 19.02 -10.07 -28.24
CA LEU A 8 17.73 -10.78 -28.12
C LEU A 8 17.46 -11.23 -26.69
N LEU A 9 18.48 -11.73 -25.99
CA LEU A 9 18.39 -12.10 -24.57
C LEU A 9 18.06 -10.89 -23.68
N PHE A 10 18.69 -9.72 -23.95
CA PHE A 10 18.44 -8.49 -23.20
C PHE A 10 17.01 -7.95 -23.40
N CYS A 11 16.47 -8.01 -24.62
CA CYS A 11 15.08 -7.64 -24.88
C CYS A 11 14.07 -8.56 -24.18
N ILE A 12 14.36 -9.87 -24.05
CA ILE A 12 13.47 -10.82 -23.38
C ILE A 12 13.42 -10.55 -21.86
N CYS A 13 14.55 -10.24 -21.23
CA CYS A 13 14.59 -9.96 -19.79
C CYS A 13 13.78 -8.71 -19.41
N GLY A 14 13.83 -7.64 -20.21
CA GLY A 14 13.08 -6.41 -19.93
C GLY A 14 11.55 -6.57 -20.03
N ALA A 15 11.08 -7.45 -20.92
CA ALA A 15 9.64 -7.72 -21.07
C ALA A 15 9.04 -8.48 -19.88
N LEU A 16 9.82 -9.34 -19.23
CA LEU A 16 9.36 -10.17 -18.11
C LEU A 16 9.12 -9.36 -16.83
N VAL A 17 9.97 -8.37 -16.55
CA VAL A 17 9.84 -7.50 -15.36
C VAL A 17 8.55 -6.66 -15.43
N SER A 18 8.26 -6.09 -16.60
CA SER A 18 7.06 -5.24 -16.79
C SER A 18 5.76 -6.04 -16.67
N ALA A 19 5.77 -7.31 -17.07
CA ALA A 19 4.59 -8.17 -16.99
C ALA A 19 4.22 -8.52 -15.54
N GLN A 20 5.21 -8.73 -14.67
CA GLN A 20 4.97 -9.09 -13.26
C GLN A 20 4.30 -7.95 -12.48
N THR A 21 4.76 -6.71 -12.67
CA THR A 21 4.16 -5.53 -12.03
C THR A 21 2.73 -5.29 -12.49
N ALA A 22 2.48 -5.43 -13.80
CA ALA A 22 1.13 -5.31 -14.37
C ALA A 22 0.18 -6.40 -13.83
N ALA A 23 0.67 -7.63 -13.66
CA ALA A 23 -0.11 -8.73 -13.09
C ALA A 23 -0.50 -8.45 -11.63
N LYS A 24 0.43 -7.96 -10.79
CA LYS A 24 0.12 -7.56 -9.40
C LYS A 24 -0.89 -6.43 -9.34
N LEU A 25 -0.72 -5.39 -10.15
CA LEU A 25 -1.67 -4.28 -10.16
C LEU A 25 -3.07 -4.75 -10.61
N SER A 26 -3.14 -5.67 -11.57
CA SER A 26 -4.40 -6.29 -11.99
C SER A 26 -5.03 -7.09 -10.86
N ASP A 27 -4.25 -7.92 -10.17
CA ASP A 27 -4.70 -8.67 -8.98
C ASP A 27 -5.30 -7.73 -7.92
N ILE A 28 -4.64 -6.61 -7.64
CA ILE A 28 -5.16 -5.60 -6.71
C ILE A 28 -6.45 -4.96 -7.24
N ILE A 29 -6.48 -4.48 -8.49
CA ILE A 29 -7.64 -3.77 -9.05
C ILE A 29 -8.90 -4.64 -9.08
N TYR A 30 -8.75 -5.95 -9.27
CA TYR A 30 -9.86 -6.89 -9.34
C TYR A 30 -10.18 -7.59 -8.01
N ALA A 31 -9.42 -7.33 -6.95
CA ALA A 31 -9.70 -7.87 -5.63
C ALA A 31 -11.02 -7.32 -5.06
N GLU A 32 -11.99 -8.21 -4.84
CA GLU A 32 -13.25 -7.87 -4.16
C GLU A 32 -13.01 -7.39 -2.72
N ARG A 33 -11.99 -7.97 -2.07
CA ARG A 33 -11.53 -7.59 -0.74
C ARG A 33 -10.02 -7.42 -0.75
N ALA A 34 -9.57 -6.21 -0.44
CA ALA A 34 -8.14 -5.95 -0.23
C ALA A 34 -7.62 -6.79 0.94
N THR A 35 -6.37 -7.22 0.83
CA THR A 35 -5.66 -7.95 1.89
C THR A 35 -4.59 -7.07 2.55
N TYR A 36 -4.06 -7.55 3.67
CA TYR A 36 -2.90 -6.92 4.30
C TYR A 36 -1.69 -6.89 3.36
N GLY A 37 -1.41 -7.99 2.64
CA GLY A 37 -0.30 -8.10 1.70
C GLY A 37 -0.38 -7.07 0.58
N GLN A 38 -1.54 -6.97 -0.08
CA GLN A 38 -1.79 -5.97 -1.13
C GLN A 38 -1.64 -4.53 -0.62
N THR A 39 -2.21 -4.24 0.57
CA THR A 39 -2.10 -2.91 1.18
C THR A 39 -0.65 -2.57 1.56
N CYS A 40 0.07 -3.53 2.14
CA CYS A 40 1.47 -3.37 2.51
C CYS A 40 2.35 -3.21 1.28
N TYR A 41 2.07 -3.91 0.18
CA TYR A 41 2.79 -3.75 -1.07
C TYR A 41 2.70 -2.32 -1.60
N ILE A 42 1.50 -1.75 -1.69
CA ILE A 42 1.31 -0.35 -2.10
C ILE A 42 2.02 0.61 -1.14
N ALA A 43 1.85 0.42 0.15
CA ALA A 43 2.44 1.28 1.18
C ALA A 43 3.97 1.22 1.21
N ALA A 44 4.55 0.02 1.13
CA ALA A 44 5.98 -0.20 1.17
C ALA A 44 6.67 0.26 -0.11
N ALA A 45 6.05 0.05 -1.28
CA ALA A 45 6.53 0.57 -2.54
C ALA A 45 6.52 2.11 -2.53
N ALA A 46 5.43 2.74 -2.07
CA ALA A 46 5.34 4.19 -1.94
C ALA A 46 6.38 4.78 -0.96
N ALA A 47 6.72 4.05 0.10
CA ALA A 47 7.75 4.45 1.05
C ALA A 47 9.19 4.11 0.61
N GLY A 48 9.38 3.45 -0.55
CA GLY A 48 10.69 3.01 -1.03
C GLY A 48 11.33 1.89 -0.19
N PHE A 49 10.53 1.12 0.56
CA PHE A 49 11.03 0.02 1.42
C PHE A 49 11.25 -1.28 0.66
N ILE A 50 10.63 -1.43 -0.52
CA ILE A 50 10.71 -2.61 -1.38
C ILE A 50 10.79 -2.19 -2.85
N GLY A 51 11.25 -3.07 -3.73
CA GLY A 51 11.13 -2.93 -5.18
C GLY A 51 9.77 -3.39 -5.70
N ASP A 52 9.44 -3.02 -6.95
CA ASP A 52 8.16 -3.39 -7.60
C ASP A 52 8.01 -4.92 -7.81
N ASP A 53 9.10 -5.66 -7.84
CA ASP A 53 9.12 -7.11 -7.99
C ASP A 53 8.87 -7.87 -6.68
N ALA A 54 8.94 -7.20 -5.53
CA ALA A 54 8.78 -7.80 -4.21
C ALA A 54 7.39 -8.43 -3.98
N SER A 55 7.34 -9.60 -3.35
CA SER A 55 6.08 -10.31 -3.08
C SER A 55 5.23 -9.60 -2.02
N TYR A 56 3.97 -10.02 -1.89
CA TYR A 56 3.09 -9.52 -0.83
C TYR A 56 3.57 -9.92 0.57
N GLU A 57 4.22 -11.08 0.70
CA GLU A 57 4.83 -11.56 1.94
C GLU A 57 6.05 -10.70 2.34
N GLU A 58 6.88 -10.36 1.36
CA GLU A 58 8.04 -9.48 1.56
C GLU A 58 7.58 -8.09 1.99
N ALA A 59 6.59 -7.52 1.29
CA ALA A 59 6.00 -6.23 1.63
C ALA A 59 5.38 -6.23 3.04
N PHE A 60 4.60 -7.27 3.36
CA PHE A 60 3.99 -7.42 4.68
C PHE A 60 5.05 -7.51 5.78
N SER A 61 6.11 -8.29 5.57
CA SER A 61 7.20 -8.45 6.54
C SER A 61 7.94 -7.14 6.74
N ALA A 62 8.31 -6.44 5.66
CA ALA A 62 9.01 -5.15 5.72
C ALA A 62 8.21 -4.10 6.51
N MET A 63 6.89 -4.05 6.33
CA MET A 63 6.00 -3.13 7.05
C MET A 63 5.80 -3.54 8.51
N LYS A 64 5.68 -4.85 8.78
CA LYS A 64 5.53 -5.39 10.14
C LYS A 64 6.76 -5.11 11.00
N GLU A 65 7.96 -5.34 10.47
CA GLU A 65 9.23 -5.07 11.14
C GLU A 65 9.40 -3.60 11.52
N ARG A 66 8.84 -2.69 10.71
CA ARG A 66 8.84 -1.24 10.97
C ARG A 66 7.70 -0.78 11.89
N GLY A 67 6.86 -1.70 12.38
CA GLY A 67 5.79 -1.41 13.32
C GLY A 67 4.52 -0.80 12.73
N PHE A 68 4.34 -0.86 11.40
CA PHE A 68 3.13 -0.36 10.73
C PHE A 68 1.93 -1.29 10.97
N ILE A 69 2.18 -2.56 11.23
CA ILE A 69 1.15 -3.58 11.45
C ILE A 69 1.09 -3.94 12.93
N ARG A 70 0.01 -3.53 13.60
CA ARG A 70 -0.21 -3.81 15.02
C ARG A 70 -0.90 -5.15 15.30
N SER A 71 -1.56 -5.73 14.29
CA SER A 71 -2.23 -7.02 14.45
C SER A 71 -1.22 -8.14 14.63
N LYS A 72 -1.33 -8.90 15.72
CA LYS A 72 -0.47 -10.06 16.01
C LYS A 72 -0.82 -11.28 15.16
N THR A 73 -2.06 -11.38 14.71
CA THR A 73 -2.62 -12.54 14.01
C THR A 73 -2.80 -12.34 12.51
N ALA A 74 -2.58 -11.13 12.01
CA ALA A 74 -2.68 -10.86 10.57
C ALA A 74 -1.60 -11.59 9.79
N THR A 75 -2.00 -12.14 8.64
CA THR A 75 -1.15 -12.69 7.60
C THR A 75 -1.32 -11.87 6.31
N PRO A 76 -0.44 -12.02 5.30
CA PRO A 76 -0.58 -11.33 4.02
C PRO A 76 -1.96 -11.51 3.37
N ASP A 77 -2.52 -12.72 3.41
CA ASP A 77 -3.83 -13.04 2.79
C ASP A 77 -5.04 -12.60 3.62
N THR A 78 -4.83 -12.15 4.86
CA THR A 78 -5.93 -11.73 5.71
C THR A 78 -6.66 -10.53 5.09
N PRO A 79 -7.99 -10.57 4.91
CA PRO A 79 -8.75 -9.41 4.47
C PRO A 79 -8.56 -8.23 5.43
N ILE A 80 -8.25 -7.06 4.88
CA ILE A 80 -8.00 -5.86 5.69
C ILE A 80 -9.27 -5.03 5.84
N THR A 81 -9.41 -4.34 6.98
CA THR A 81 -10.50 -3.39 7.21
C THR A 81 -10.05 -1.96 6.94
N MET A 82 -11.00 -1.08 6.63
CA MET A 82 -10.71 0.32 6.29
C MET A 82 -9.91 1.05 7.38
N LYS A 83 -10.10 0.75 8.67
CA LYS A 83 -9.29 1.35 9.74
C LYS A 83 -7.81 0.96 9.68
N HIS A 84 -7.51 -0.27 9.25
CA HIS A 84 -6.13 -0.73 9.15
C HIS A 84 -5.47 -0.23 7.87
N ILE A 85 -6.22 -0.12 6.76
CA ILE A 85 -5.78 0.60 5.56
C ILE A 85 -5.40 2.04 5.94
N ALA A 86 -6.31 2.73 6.63
CA ALA A 86 -6.09 4.09 7.08
C ALA A 86 -4.85 4.22 7.97
N SER A 87 -4.66 3.26 8.88
CA SER A 87 -3.49 3.21 9.77
C SER A 87 -2.19 3.09 9.00
N ILE A 88 -2.10 2.12 8.10
CA ILE A 88 -0.90 1.86 7.30
C ILE A 88 -0.57 3.08 6.44
N PHE A 89 -1.53 3.60 5.68
CA PHE A 89 -1.29 4.74 4.79
C PHE A 89 -1.02 6.04 5.54
N SER A 90 -1.68 6.28 6.67
CA SER A 90 -1.38 7.45 7.50
C SER A 90 0.07 7.45 7.98
N LEU A 91 0.62 6.28 8.32
CA LEU A 91 2.03 6.14 8.70
C LEU A 91 2.96 6.24 7.49
N THR A 92 2.55 5.75 6.33
CA THR A 92 3.36 5.77 5.10
C THR A 92 3.65 7.18 4.62
N TRP A 93 2.65 8.06 4.64
CA TRP A 93 2.78 9.44 4.18
C TRP A 93 2.96 10.45 5.32
N ASP A 94 3.35 9.99 6.52
CA ASP A 94 3.55 10.80 7.72
C ASP A 94 2.48 11.89 7.91
N VAL A 95 1.21 11.48 7.80
CA VAL A 95 0.07 12.40 7.81
C VAL A 95 0.07 13.16 9.13
N GLN A 96 0.42 14.44 9.08
CA GLN A 96 0.72 15.28 10.24
C GLN A 96 -0.29 15.07 11.36
N GLU A 97 0.23 14.54 12.45
CA GLU A 97 -0.51 14.21 13.64
C GLU A 97 -0.49 15.42 14.59
N SER A 98 -1.66 15.84 15.06
CA SER A 98 -1.70 16.66 16.28
C SER A 98 -0.94 15.91 17.39
N VAL A 99 -0.38 16.63 18.37
CA VAL A 99 0.46 16.04 19.44
C VAL A 99 -0.15 14.80 20.11
N MET A 100 -1.49 14.73 20.17
CA MET A 100 -2.24 13.58 20.71
C MET A 100 -2.29 12.36 19.78
N SER A 101 -2.29 12.56 18.47
CA SER A 101 -2.32 11.46 17.49
C SER A 101 -0.98 10.73 17.48
N VAL A 102 0.14 11.45 17.62
CA VAL A 102 1.50 10.89 17.74
C VAL A 102 1.60 9.88 18.89
N LEU A 103 0.89 10.16 19.99
CA LEU A 103 0.93 9.31 21.19
C LEU A 103 0.13 8.02 21.05
N THR A 104 -0.96 8.03 20.27
CA THR A 104 -1.90 6.90 20.23
C THR A 104 -1.69 6.04 18.99
N ARG A 105 -1.43 6.63 17.81
CA ARG A 105 -1.21 5.94 16.52
C ARG A 105 -2.17 4.75 16.29
N GLN A 106 -3.40 4.83 16.82
CA GLN A 106 -4.33 3.71 16.79
C GLN A 106 -5.10 3.73 15.46
N PRO A 107 -5.38 2.55 14.87
CA PRO A 107 -6.08 2.48 13.59
C PRO A 107 -7.42 3.24 13.57
N ARG A 108 -8.14 3.26 14.70
CA ARG A 108 -9.41 3.99 14.83
C ARG A 108 -9.26 5.51 14.77
N TYR A 109 -8.15 6.07 15.25
CA TYR A 109 -7.92 7.51 15.19
C TYR A 109 -7.46 7.93 13.79
N GLN A 110 -6.51 7.20 13.20
CA GLN A 110 -6.04 7.44 11.83
C GLN A 110 -7.17 7.33 10.81
N PHE A 111 -8.08 6.37 11.00
CA PHE A 111 -9.32 6.29 10.23
C PHE A 111 -10.14 7.58 10.31
N ARG A 112 -10.40 8.09 11.53
CA ARG A 112 -11.19 9.32 11.70
C ARG A 112 -10.49 10.52 11.08
N GLN A 113 -9.17 10.60 11.22
CA GLN A 113 -8.38 11.68 10.67
C GLN A 113 -8.42 11.70 9.14
N LEU A 114 -8.11 10.58 8.49
CA LEU A 114 -8.20 10.47 7.02
C LEU A 114 -9.62 10.69 6.50
N LYS A 115 -10.64 10.28 7.27
CA LYS A 115 -12.04 10.57 6.95
C LYS A 115 -12.35 12.07 7.05
N ALA A 116 -11.83 12.76 8.06
CA ALA A 116 -11.98 14.20 8.21
C ALA A 116 -11.28 14.99 7.09
N TYR A 117 -10.14 14.50 6.59
CA TYR A 117 -9.46 15.06 5.42
C TYR A 117 -10.12 14.71 4.07
N GLY A 118 -11.23 13.98 4.06
CA GLY A 118 -11.91 13.59 2.81
C GLY A 118 -11.18 12.51 1.98
N VAL A 119 -10.15 11.89 2.56
CA VAL A 119 -9.43 10.76 1.94
C VAL A 119 -10.37 9.55 1.89
N ILE A 120 -10.93 9.17 3.03
CA ILE A 120 -11.85 8.03 3.13
C ILE A 120 -13.28 8.49 2.88
N PRO A 121 -14.01 7.90 1.91
CA PRO A 121 -15.41 8.24 1.64
C PRO A 121 -16.32 8.07 2.86
N ALA A 122 -17.35 8.92 2.97
CA ALA A 122 -18.27 8.96 4.11
C ALA A 122 -18.98 7.62 4.39
N ILE A 123 -19.24 6.84 3.33
CA ILE A 123 -19.94 5.55 3.37
C ILE A 123 -19.19 4.47 4.15
N PHE A 124 -17.85 4.57 4.28
CA PHE A 124 -17.07 3.55 4.98
C PHE A 124 -17.13 3.76 6.49
N GLY A 125 -17.36 2.66 7.20
CA GLY A 125 -17.08 2.53 8.63
C GLY A 125 -15.69 1.95 8.89
N PRO A 126 -15.21 1.96 10.14
CA PRO A 126 -13.86 1.49 10.48
C PRO A 126 -13.65 -0.01 10.25
N GLU A 127 -14.69 -0.83 10.44
CA GLU A 127 -14.64 -2.28 10.21
C GLU A 127 -15.11 -2.69 8.81
N SER A 128 -15.45 -1.71 7.96
CA SER A 128 -15.89 -2.00 6.59
C SER A 128 -14.79 -2.70 5.81
N ALA A 129 -15.21 -3.65 5.00
CA ALA A 129 -14.39 -4.19 3.92
C ALA A 129 -14.11 -3.10 2.89
N ALA A 130 -12.96 -3.19 2.23
CA ALA A 130 -12.60 -2.36 1.10
C ALA A 130 -12.23 -3.29 -0.06
N SER A 131 -12.71 -3.00 -1.26
CA SER A 131 -12.15 -3.60 -2.46
C SER A 131 -10.73 -3.08 -2.71
N GLY A 132 -9.98 -3.76 -3.58
CA GLY A 132 -8.67 -3.23 -3.97
C GLY A 132 -8.76 -1.87 -4.65
N ARG A 133 -9.84 -1.58 -5.38
CA ARG A 133 -10.09 -0.24 -5.96
C ARG A 133 -10.32 0.82 -4.89
N ASP A 134 -11.09 0.51 -3.85
CA ASP A 134 -11.30 1.43 -2.73
C ASP A 134 -9.98 1.74 -2.02
N MET A 135 -9.17 0.71 -1.77
CA MET A 135 -7.85 0.82 -1.15
C MET A 135 -6.89 1.66 -2.01
N LEU A 136 -6.83 1.43 -3.32
CA LEU A 136 -6.05 2.25 -4.25
C LEU A 136 -6.56 3.70 -4.32
N GLY A 137 -7.87 3.92 -4.26
CA GLY A 137 -8.46 5.26 -4.23
C GLY A 137 -8.04 6.04 -2.98
N VAL A 138 -8.01 5.38 -1.82
CA VAL A 138 -7.48 5.96 -0.57
C VAL A 138 -5.98 6.25 -0.70
N ALA A 139 -5.19 5.29 -1.21
CA ALA A 139 -3.75 5.46 -1.42
C ALA A 139 -3.45 6.67 -2.33
N SER A 140 -4.15 6.78 -3.46
CA SER A 140 -4.00 7.87 -4.42
C SER A 140 -4.30 9.24 -3.79
N LYS A 141 -5.36 9.32 -2.97
CA LYS A 141 -5.68 10.55 -2.23
C LYS A 141 -4.66 10.88 -1.13
N CYS A 142 -4.12 9.88 -0.44
CA CYS A 142 -3.03 10.13 0.50
C CYS A 142 -1.79 10.67 -0.23
N ALA A 143 -1.39 10.03 -1.33
CA ALA A 143 -0.25 10.48 -2.13
C ALA A 143 -0.43 11.91 -2.65
N SER A 144 -1.63 12.27 -3.11
CA SER A 144 -1.89 13.62 -3.64
C SER A 144 -1.93 14.71 -2.56
N LEU A 145 -2.42 14.40 -1.35
CA LEU A 145 -2.53 15.38 -0.26
C LEU A 145 -1.26 15.48 0.59
N PHE A 146 -0.50 14.38 0.73
CA PHE A 146 0.57 14.27 1.71
C PHE A 146 1.92 13.85 1.12
N GLY A 147 1.98 13.40 -0.14
CA GLY A 147 3.24 13.03 -0.81
C GLY A 147 4.17 14.21 -1.14
N GLY A 148 3.84 15.43 -0.70
CA GLY A 148 4.58 16.65 -0.98
C GLY A 148 5.80 16.85 -0.09
N GLY A 149 6.87 16.12 -0.39
CA GLY A 149 8.25 16.43 -0.07
C GLY A 149 9.12 15.87 -1.19
N ASP A 150 9.59 16.75 -2.08
CA ASP A 150 10.46 16.51 -3.25
C ASP A 150 9.80 15.86 -4.49
N ALA A 151 8.98 16.64 -5.20
CA ALA A 151 8.67 16.40 -6.61
C ALA A 151 8.39 17.73 -7.37
N LEU A 152 9.42 18.58 -7.47
CA LEU A 152 9.67 19.50 -8.59
C LEU A 152 11.18 19.61 -8.81
#